data_AF-A0A440IVB6-F1
#
_entry.id   AF-A0A440IVB6-F1
#
_cell.length_a   1.000
_cell.length_b   1.000
_cell.length_c   1.000
_cell.angle_alpha   90.00
_cell.angle_beta   90.00
_cell.angle_gamma   90.00
#
_symmetry.space_group_name_H-M   'P 1'
#
loop_
_entity.id
_entity.type
_entity.pdbx_description
1 polymer ?
#
loop_
_entity_poly.entity_id
_entity_poly.type
_entity_poly.pdbx_seq_one_letter_code
_entity_poly.pdbx_strand_id
1 'polypeptide(L)'
;MVRRGRLALRSRETARALLRHCCVAPGPTDVSAETRACAVLEARFGLPTAASKLPGWDGPQRAPLVARWGARLAGLGSATPTDQAVLVEGAAFNLAVALFDTVVDETPERIAPLAAALHPDRLRACLVAGSPDTLDVTDVDADAHLVVRLFASVLASAGRRFAADHDGIAELAELLRRMYESELGQAPLASLAKTLPIVWIGRLAGAGSGTALGAMYDALADFIARWDDAQDLADDWRRGRFNHYLSPRPGYWSPVPGTFAGACRYAAPAASARHINEDLERALVATLAAAEQCGRSRAARSFLSDLLGKAA
;
A
#
# COMPACT_ATOMS: atom_id res chain seq x y z
N MET A 1 -3.66 26.65 15.60
CA MET A 1 -3.49 25.22 15.92
C MET A 1 -4.77 24.36 15.89
N VAL A 2 -5.99 24.91 16.02
CA VAL A 2 -7.27 24.14 16.15
C VAL A 2 -7.88 23.64 14.81
N ARG A 3 -7.33 23.99 13.65
CA ARG A 3 -7.92 23.64 12.33
C ARG A 3 -7.45 22.31 11.72
N ARG A 4 -6.35 21.71 12.20
CA ARG A 4 -5.76 20.48 11.63
C ARG A 4 -6.68 19.25 11.73
N GLY A 5 -7.43 19.10 12.83
CA GLY A 5 -8.28 17.91 13.04
C GLY A 5 -9.63 17.92 12.30
N ARG A 6 -10.18 19.09 11.95
CA ARG A 6 -11.60 19.18 11.50
C ARG A 6 -11.86 18.64 10.10
N LEU A 7 -10.88 18.69 9.19
CA LEU A 7 -11.02 18.16 7.82
C LEU A 7 -10.90 16.62 7.81
N ALA A 8 -9.87 16.09 8.46
CA ALA A 8 -9.70 14.64 8.62
C ALA A 8 -10.85 13.98 9.42
N LEU A 9 -11.41 14.66 10.43
CA LEU A 9 -12.59 14.17 11.16
C LEU A 9 -13.85 14.12 10.26
N ARG A 10 -14.04 15.10 9.37
CA ARG A 10 -15.21 15.12 8.47
C ARG A 10 -15.14 14.08 7.37
N SER A 11 -13.97 13.85 6.76
CA SER A 11 -13.82 12.77 5.78
C SER A 11 -14.05 11.39 6.40
N ARG A 12 -13.64 11.20 7.66
CA ARG A 12 -13.94 10.00 8.48
C ARG A 12 -15.43 9.81 8.75
N GLU A 13 -16.13 10.85 9.19
CA GLU A 13 -17.58 10.77 9.42
C GLU A 13 -18.35 10.51 8.12
N THR A 14 -17.94 11.13 7.02
CA THR A 14 -18.53 10.91 5.69
C THR A 14 -18.29 9.49 5.19
N ALA A 15 -17.05 8.98 5.24
CA ALA A 15 -16.76 7.59 4.86
C ALA A 15 -17.53 6.58 5.72
N ARG A 16 -17.69 6.84 7.02
CA ARG A 16 -18.54 6.04 7.92
C ARG A 16 -20.02 6.14 7.58
N ALA A 17 -20.51 7.33 7.23
CA ALA A 17 -21.90 7.51 6.80
C ALA A 17 -22.17 6.73 5.51
N LEU A 18 -21.25 6.80 4.54
CA LEU A 18 -21.31 6.05 3.29
C LEU A 18 -21.28 4.54 3.53
N LEU A 19 -20.35 4.05 4.37
CA LEU A 19 -20.35 2.64 4.76
C LEU A 19 -21.64 2.22 5.47
N ARG A 20 -22.24 3.06 6.33
CA ARG A 20 -23.51 2.73 6.98
C ARG A 20 -24.68 2.63 6.00
N HIS A 21 -24.68 3.42 4.94
CA HIS A 21 -25.67 3.33 3.87
C HIS A 21 -25.43 2.14 2.94
N CYS A 22 -24.19 1.65 2.85
CA CYS A 22 -23.83 0.54 2.00
C CYS A 22 -23.83 -0.81 2.73
N CYS A 23 -23.51 -0.91 4.02
CA CYS A 23 -23.10 -2.16 4.66
C CYS A 23 -24.25 -3.04 5.20
N VAL A 24 -24.09 -4.35 4.92
CA VAL A 24 -24.59 -5.49 5.72
C VAL A 24 -23.65 -5.67 6.92
N ALA A 25 -24.13 -6.20 8.05
CA ALA A 25 -23.30 -6.50 9.22
C ALA A 25 -22.00 -7.24 8.83
N PRO A 26 -20.84 -6.86 9.41
CA PRO A 26 -19.57 -7.51 9.09
C PRO A 26 -19.69 -9.01 9.37
N GLY A 27 -19.44 -9.83 8.35
CA GLY A 27 -19.26 -11.26 8.55
C GLY A 27 -17.97 -11.52 9.33
N PRO A 28 -17.84 -12.68 10.00
CA PRO A 28 -16.61 -13.01 10.72
C PRO A 28 -15.43 -13.02 9.74
N THR A 29 -14.47 -12.12 9.94
CA THR A 29 -13.16 -12.19 9.32
C THR A 29 -12.36 -13.27 10.03
N ASP A 30 -11.65 -14.13 9.29
CA ASP A 30 -10.76 -15.12 9.91
C ASP A 30 -9.48 -14.44 10.40
N VAL A 31 -9.61 -13.69 11.50
CA VAL A 31 -8.52 -13.01 12.21
C VAL A 31 -7.39 -14.00 12.55
N SER A 32 -7.69 -15.30 12.65
CA SER A 32 -6.70 -16.32 12.96
C SER A 32 -5.68 -16.51 11.82
N ALA A 33 -6.08 -16.41 10.55
CA ALA A 33 -5.19 -16.59 9.41
C ALA A 33 -4.20 -15.42 9.25
N GLU A 34 -4.71 -14.19 9.35
CA GLU A 34 -3.87 -12.99 9.33
C GLU A 34 -2.88 -12.97 10.49
N THR A 35 -3.34 -13.37 11.70
CA THR A 35 -2.49 -13.47 12.89
C THR A 35 -1.39 -14.52 12.71
N ARG A 36 -1.71 -15.68 12.12
CA ARG A 36 -0.70 -16.70 11.78
C ARG A 36 0.34 -16.16 10.79
N ALA A 37 -0.08 -15.39 9.78
CA ALA A 37 0.86 -14.81 8.82
C ALA A 37 1.82 -13.83 9.49
N CYS A 38 1.31 -12.95 10.37
CA CYS A 38 2.15 -12.05 11.16
C CYS A 38 3.12 -12.81 12.08
N ALA A 39 2.66 -13.88 12.73
CA ALA A 39 3.50 -14.69 13.61
C ALA A 39 4.67 -15.37 12.86
N VAL A 40 4.44 -15.82 11.62
CA VAL A 40 5.51 -16.36 10.76
C VAL A 40 6.57 -15.30 10.48
N LEU A 41 6.16 -14.06 10.17
CA LEU A 41 7.10 -12.97 9.94
C LEU A 41 7.84 -12.55 11.21
N GLU A 42 7.14 -12.49 12.34
CA GLU A 42 7.74 -12.20 13.64
C GLU A 42 8.80 -13.22 14.01
N ALA A 43 8.51 -14.52 13.88
CA ALA A 43 9.47 -15.58 14.14
C ALA A 43 10.69 -15.52 13.20
N ARG A 44 10.49 -15.12 11.94
CA ARG A 44 11.56 -15.09 10.93
C ARG A 44 12.45 -13.83 10.99
N PHE A 45 11.88 -12.69 11.37
CA PHE A 45 12.54 -11.39 11.27
C PHE A 45 12.67 -10.63 12.58
N GLY A 46 12.03 -11.10 13.67
CA GLY A 46 12.02 -10.39 14.95
C GLY A 46 11.35 -9.02 14.85
N LEU A 47 10.23 -8.94 14.13
CA LEU A 47 9.62 -7.67 13.67
C LEU A 47 9.49 -6.56 14.73
N PRO A 48 8.99 -6.81 15.96
CA PRO A 48 8.85 -5.75 16.95
C PRO A 48 10.19 -5.11 17.34
N THR A 49 11.23 -5.92 17.47
CA THR A 49 12.59 -5.48 17.86
C THR A 49 13.36 -4.89 16.69
N ALA A 50 13.19 -5.44 15.49
CA ALA A 50 13.90 -4.99 14.31
C ALA A 50 13.33 -3.65 13.80
N ALA A 51 11.99 -3.51 13.76
CA ALA A 51 11.36 -2.28 13.30
C ALA A 51 11.49 -1.12 14.29
N SER A 52 11.55 -1.37 15.61
CA SER A 52 11.73 -0.32 16.61
C SER A 52 13.09 0.39 16.55
N LYS A 53 14.03 -0.11 15.74
CA LYS A 53 15.34 0.51 15.51
C LYS A 53 15.30 1.55 14.38
N LEU A 54 14.25 1.55 13.57
CA LEU A 54 14.12 2.48 12.46
C LEU A 54 13.68 3.86 12.96
N PRO A 55 14.38 4.95 12.58
CA PRO A 55 13.95 6.31 12.86
C PRO A 55 12.51 6.56 12.36
N GLY A 56 11.69 7.24 13.17
CA GLY A 56 10.29 7.57 12.84
C GLY A 56 9.31 6.39 12.86
N TRP A 57 9.75 5.17 13.22
CA TRP A 57 8.85 4.05 13.40
C TRP A 57 8.19 4.08 14.79
N ASP A 58 6.92 4.48 14.84
CA ASP A 58 6.15 4.65 16.08
C ASP A 58 5.78 3.34 16.78
N GLY A 59 6.76 2.73 17.45
CA GLY A 59 6.57 1.68 18.44
C GLY A 59 6.45 0.25 17.88
N PRO A 60 6.63 -0.75 18.77
CA PRO A 60 6.71 -2.16 18.39
C PRO A 60 5.40 -2.73 17.84
N GLN A 61 4.26 -2.10 18.10
CA GLN A 61 2.94 -2.57 17.65
C GLN A 61 2.62 -2.21 16.19
N ARG A 62 3.34 -1.24 15.59
CA ARG A 62 3.07 -0.76 14.24
C ARG A 62 3.40 -1.81 13.17
N ALA A 63 4.52 -2.53 13.30
CA ALA A 63 4.92 -3.54 12.31
C ALA A 63 3.95 -4.72 12.20
N PRO A 64 3.50 -5.35 13.30
CA PRO A 64 2.45 -6.37 13.23
C PRO A 64 1.14 -5.85 12.63
N LEU A 65 0.77 -4.59 12.90
CA LEU A 65 -0.44 -3.98 12.35
C LEU A 65 -0.35 -3.80 10.83
N VAL A 66 0.77 -3.26 10.33
CA VAL A 66 1.02 -3.07 8.90
C VAL A 66 1.09 -4.41 8.17
N ALA A 67 1.83 -5.38 8.72
CA ALA A 67 1.90 -6.74 8.18
C ALA A 67 0.50 -7.37 8.08
N ARG A 68 -0.34 -7.21 9.11
CA ARG A 68 -1.71 -7.73 9.12
C ARG A 68 -2.57 -7.13 8.00
N TRP A 69 -2.42 -5.83 7.72
CA TRP A 69 -3.13 -5.21 6.61
C TRP A 69 -2.74 -5.79 5.26
N GLY A 70 -1.45 -6.08 5.06
CA GLY A 70 -0.96 -6.78 3.87
C GLY A 70 -1.52 -8.19 3.72
N ALA A 71 -1.53 -8.99 4.79
CA ALA A 71 -2.16 -10.32 4.79
C ALA A 71 -3.64 -10.23 4.42
N ARG A 72 -4.36 -9.28 5.02
CA ARG A 72 -5.79 -9.12 4.77
C ARG A 72 -6.09 -8.68 3.35
N LEU A 73 -5.29 -7.77 2.79
CA LEU A 73 -5.37 -7.40 1.37
C LEU A 73 -5.22 -8.63 0.49
N ALA A 74 -4.18 -9.44 0.70
CA ALA A 74 -3.98 -10.71 -0.02
C ALA A 74 -5.19 -11.67 0.12
N GLY A 75 -5.77 -11.72 1.31
CA GLY A 75 -6.95 -12.55 1.62
C GLY A 75 -8.21 -12.18 0.83
N LEU A 76 -8.33 -10.96 0.30
CA LEU A 76 -9.49 -10.54 -0.49
C LEU A 76 -9.66 -11.34 -1.79
N GLY A 77 -8.56 -11.87 -2.33
CA GLY A 77 -8.56 -12.64 -3.58
C GLY A 77 -9.12 -14.06 -3.45
N SER A 78 -9.12 -14.66 -2.27
CA SER A 78 -9.40 -16.09 -2.09
C SER A 78 -10.86 -16.42 -1.84
N ALA A 79 -11.35 -17.53 -2.44
CA ALA A 79 -12.73 -18.01 -2.27
C ALA A 79 -12.89 -19.05 -1.13
N THR A 80 -11.80 -19.65 -0.69
CA THR A 80 -11.67 -20.78 0.25
C THR A 80 -10.24 -20.75 0.80
N PRO A 81 -9.88 -21.48 1.90
CA PRO A 81 -8.82 -21.05 2.82
C PRO A 81 -7.61 -20.51 2.08
N THR A 82 -7.35 -19.21 2.23
CA THR A 82 -6.24 -18.56 1.52
C THR A 82 -4.97 -19.31 1.81
N ASP A 83 -4.22 -19.62 0.76
CA ASP A 83 -2.90 -20.19 0.89
C ASP A 83 -2.09 -19.33 1.87
N GLN A 84 -1.66 -19.95 2.97
CA GLN A 84 -0.91 -19.27 4.02
C GLN A 84 0.34 -18.58 3.45
N ALA A 85 0.93 -19.10 2.37
CA ALA A 85 2.03 -18.46 1.66
C ALA A 85 1.64 -17.10 1.11
N VAL A 86 0.48 -16.97 0.46
CA VAL A 86 -0.03 -15.70 -0.11
C VAL A 86 -0.26 -14.66 1.00
N LEU A 87 -0.80 -15.07 2.14
CA LEU A 87 -1.00 -14.17 3.28
C LEU A 87 0.34 -13.67 3.85
N VAL A 88 1.32 -14.56 3.99
CA VAL A 88 2.68 -14.21 4.46
C VAL A 88 3.38 -13.31 3.45
N GLU A 89 3.24 -13.59 2.15
CA GLU A 89 3.78 -12.77 1.07
C GLU A 89 3.17 -11.36 1.09
N GLY A 90 1.85 -11.23 1.13
CA GLY A 90 1.16 -9.95 1.22
C GLY A 90 1.54 -9.16 2.48
N ALA A 91 1.66 -9.84 3.62
CA ALA A 91 2.11 -9.22 4.87
C ALA A 91 3.56 -8.72 4.80
N ALA A 92 4.47 -9.53 4.26
CA ALA A 92 5.88 -9.18 4.13
C ALA A 92 6.06 -8.00 3.17
N PHE A 93 5.37 -8.02 2.03
CA PHE A 93 5.46 -6.98 1.03
C PHE A 93 4.92 -5.63 1.54
N ASN A 94 3.74 -5.63 2.15
CA ASN A 94 3.16 -4.41 2.71
C ASN A 94 4.04 -3.81 3.82
N LEU A 95 4.65 -4.66 4.65
CA LEU A 95 5.60 -4.19 5.65
C LEU A 95 6.90 -3.66 5.01
N ALA A 96 7.43 -4.34 3.99
CA ALA A 96 8.64 -3.90 3.30
C ALA A 96 8.47 -2.50 2.70
N VAL A 97 7.35 -2.24 2.02
CA VAL A 97 7.00 -0.94 1.45
C VAL A 97 6.88 0.12 2.56
N ALA A 98 6.11 -0.13 3.62
CA ALA A 98 5.95 0.84 4.69
C ALA A 98 7.27 1.18 5.43
N LEU A 99 8.15 0.19 5.61
CA LEU A 99 9.48 0.43 6.19
C LEU A 99 10.37 1.19 5.21
N PHE A 100 10.32 0.87 3.91
CA PHE A 100 11.03 1.61 2.88
C PHE A 100 10.63 3.09 2.90
N ASP A 101 9.33 3.39 2.86
CA ASP A 101 8.81 4.76 2.89
C ASP A 101 9.28 5.51 4.14
N THR A 102 9.27 4.83 5.29
CA THR A 102 9.77 5.41 6.55
C THR A 102 11.26 5.75 6.45
N VAL A 103 12.08 4.87 5.89
CA VAL A 103 13.52 5.12 5.72
C VAL A 103 13.78 6.26 4.74
N VAL A 104 13.08 6.29 3.62
CA VAL A 104 13.19 7.37 2.62
C VAL A 104 12.81 8.72 3.23
N ASP A 105 11.75 8.74 4.03
CA ASP A 105 11.22 9.95 4.63
C ASP A 105 12.07 10.51 5.76
N GLU A 106 12.57 9.63 6.63
CA GLU A 106 13.19 10.02 7.90
C GLU A 106 14.73 10.03 7.82
N THR A 107 15.31 9.36 6.82
CA THR A 107 16.77 9.26 6.62
C THR A 107 17.15 9.37 5.14
N PRO A 108 17.05 10.57 4.53
CA PRO A 108 17.26 10.76 3.09
C PRO A 108 18.63 10.29 2.57
N GLU A 109 19.67 10.33 3.40
CA GLU A 109 21.00 9.82 3.07
C GLU A 109 21.02 8.31 2.78
N ARG A 110 20.01 7.56 3.23
CA ARG A 110 19.86 6.11 3.00
C ARG A 110 19.15 5.79 1.69
N ILE A 111 18.59 6.78 0.98
CA ILE A 111 17.86 6.56 -0.27
C ILE A 111 18.75 5.91 -1.33
N ALA A 112 19.94 6.46 -1.58
CA ALA A 112 20.85 5.95 -2.62
C ALA A 112 21.26 4.48 -2.41
N PRO A 113 21.76 4.05 -1.23
CA PRO A 113 22.10 2.65 -1.01
C PRO A 113 20.88 1.72 -1.07
N LEU A 114 19.72 2.13 -0.55
CA LEU A 114 18.49 1.34 -0.66
C LEU A 114 18.01 1.21 -2.11
N ALA A 115 18.02 2.30 -2.89
CA ALA A 115 17.63 2.30 -4.28
C ALA A 115 18.56 1.44 -5.15
N ALA A 116 19.85 1.35 -4.79
CA ALA A 116 20.80 0.45 -5.44
C ALA A 116 20.54 -1.01 -5.06
N ALA A 117 20.28 -1.30 -3.78
CA ALA A 117 19.98 -2.65 -3.29
C ALA A 117 18.67 -3.19 -3.88
N LEU A 118 17.65 -2.34 -4.01
CA LEU A 118 16.32 -2.65 -4.51
C LEU A 118 16.13 -2.24 -5.98
N HIS A 119 17.22 -2.17 -6.76
CA HIS A 119 17.13 -1.86 -8.19
C HIS A 119 16.23 -2.88 -8.92
N PRO A 120 15.38 -2.45 -9.90
CA PRO A 120 14.43 -3.33 -10.57
C PRO A 120 15.04 -4.61 -11.15
N ASP A 121 16.24 -4.52 -11.74
CA ASP A 121 16.93 -5.70 -12.29
C ASP A 121 17.29 -6.74 -11.21
N ARG A 122 17.67 -6.28 -10.00
CA ARG A 122 17.97 -7.17 -8.87
C ARG A 122 16.71 -7.80 -8.32
N LEU A 123 15.63 -7.03 -8.18
CA LEU A 123 14.33 -7.55 -7.74
C LEU A 123 13.79 -8.58 -8.73
N ARG A 124 13.91 -8.31 -10.04
CA ARG A 124 13.57 -9.26 -11.11
C ARG A 124 14.43 -10.52 -11.03
N ALA A 125 15.74 -10.39 -10.85
CA ALA A 125 16.63 -11.55 -10.71
C ALA A 125 16.24 -12.42 -9.51
N CYS A 126 15.87 -11.82 -8.38
CA CYS A 126 15.38 -12.52 -7.20
C CYS A 126 14.08 -13.28 -7.45
N LEU A 127 13.13 -12.62 -8.11
CA LEU A 127 11.86 -13.22 -8.49
C LEU A 127 12.05 -14.40 -9.46
N VAL A 128 12.89 -14.25 -10.49
CA VAL A 128 13.16 -15.30 -11.47
C VAL A 128 13.89 -16.50 -10.84
N ALA A 129 14.89 -16.23 -9.99
CA ALA A 129 15.65 -17.29 -9.34
C ALA A 129 14.86 -18.01 -8.23
N GLY A 130 13.83 -17.37 -7.68
CA GLY A 130 13.11 -17.88 -6.50
C GLY A 130 14.01 -18.03 -5.26
N SER A 131 15.10 -17.27 -5.18
CA SER A 131 16.12 -17.35 -4.13
C SER A 131 16.41 -15.98 -3.52
N PRO A 132 16.42 -15.87 -2.17
CA PRO A 132 16.69 -14.60 -1.50
C PRO A 132 18.15 -14.16 -1.64
N ASP A 133 19.08 -15.07 -1.96
CA ASP A 133 20.53 -14.83 -2.01
C ASP A 133 20.96 -13.95 -3.19
N THR A 134 20.02 -13.61 -4.06
CA THR A 134 20.22 -12.75 -5.24
C THR A 134 20.19 -11.26 -4.91
N LEU A 135 19.64 -10.87 -3.76
CA LEU A 135 19.70 -9.48 -3.28
C LEU A 135 20.90 -9.32 -2.36
N ASP A 136 21.88 -8.54 -2.81
CA ASP A 136 23.04 -8.18 -2.02
C ASP A 136 22.68 -7.14 -0.95
N VAL A 137 23.11 -7.42 0.28
CA VAL A 137 22.87 -6.62 1.50
C VAL A 137 24.16 -6.03 2.08
N THR A 138 25.33 -6.30 1.47
CA THR A 138 26.64 -5.96 2.04
C THR A 138 26.86 -4.46 2.22
N ASP A 139 26.31 -3.63 1.32
CA ASP A 139 26.46 -2.17 1.34
C ASP A 139 25.27 -1.44 2.00
N VAL A 140 24.37 -2.18 2.66
CA VAL A 140 23.17 -1.62 3.30
C VAL A 140 23.37 -1.62 4.81
N ASP A 141 23.07 -0.49 5.46
CA ASP A 141 23.15 -0.40 6.92
C ASP A 141 22.22 -1.40 7.62
N ALA A 142 22.50 -1.68 8.89
CA ALA A 142 21.79 -2.72 9.64
C ALA A 142 20.26 -2.50 9.74
N ASP A 143 19.81 -1.25 9.62
CA ASP A 143 18.40 -0.89 9.75
C ASP A 143 17.67 -1.09 8.40
N ALA A 144 18.27 -0.64 7.30
CA ALA A 144 17.79 -0.85 5.94
C ALA A 144 17.91 -2.31 5.48
N HIS A 145 18.79 -3.10 6.12
CA HIS A 145 18.92 -4.54 5.88
C HIS A 145 17.61 -5.29 6.12
N LEU A 146 16.78 -4.88 7.10
CA LEU A 146 15.46 -5.49 7.31
C LEU A 146 14.55 -5.33 6.08
N VAL A 147 14.55 -4.15 5.46
CA VAL A 147 13.75 -3.83 4.27
C VAL A 147 14.14 -4.75 3.12
N VAL A 148 15.44 -4.84 2.82
CA VAL A 148 15.95 -5.69 1.75
C VAL A 148 15.66 -7.17 2.00
N ARG A 149 15.78 -7.65 3.26
CA ARG A 149 15.46 -9.04 3.61
C ARG A 149 13.98 -9.37 3.46
N LEU A 150 13.08 -8.42 3.75
CA LEU A 150 11.65 -8.61 3.53
C LEU A 150 11.34 -8.71 2.03
N PHE A 151 11.89 -7.82 1.20
CA PHE A 151 11.79 -7.91 -0.25
C PHE A 151 12.37 -9.23 -0.79
N ALA A 152 13.59 -9.59 -0.41
CA ALA A 152 14.23 -10.85 -0.81
C ALA A 152 13.34 -12.06 -0.47
N SER A 153 12.78 -12.08 0.73
CA SER A 153 11.93 -13.17 1.19
C SER A 153 10.64 -13.29 0.39
N VAL A 154 9.95 -12.17 0.15
CA VAL A 154 8.67 -12.21 -0.58
C VAL A 154 8.88 -12.51 -2.06
N LEU A 155 9.89 -11.92 -2.70
CA LEU A 155 10.21 -12.17 -4.10
C LEU A 155 10.68 -13.61 -4.33
N ALA A 156 11.50 -14.16 -3.44
CA ALA A 156 11.89 -15.56 -3.52
C ALA A 156 10.69 -16.50 -3.34
N SER A 157 9.77 -16.18 -2.42
CA SER A 157 8.55 -16.97 -2.22
C SER A 157 7.64 -16.93 -3.45
N ALA A 158 7.31 -15.73 -3.93
CA ALA A 158 6.50 -15.54 -5.13
C ALA A 158 7.16 -16.21 -6.34
N GLY A 159 8.46 -16.03 -6.54
CA GLY A 159 9.23 -16.64 -7.62
C GLY A 159 9.10 -18.15 -7.69
N ARG A 160 9.16 -18.84 -6.54
CA ARG A 160 8.94 -20.29 -6.47
C ARG A 160 7.50 -20.69 -6.82
N ARG A 161 6.50 -19.91 -6.39
CA ARG A 161 5.08 -20.20 -6.71
C ARG A 161 4.76 -19.97 -8.19
N PHE A 162 5.36 -18.95 -8.79
CA PHE A 162 5.19 -18.59 -10.20
C PHE A 162 6.25 -19.20 -11.12
N ALA A 163 7.03 -20.20 -10.65
CA ALA A 163 8.16 -20.75 -11.41
C ALA A 163 7.79 -21.29 -12.81
N ALA A 164 6.55 -21.77 -12.97
CA ALA A 164 6.00 -22.24 -14.24
C ALA A 164 5.20 -21.17 -15.02
N ASP A 165 4.97 -20.00 -14.42
CA ASP A 165 4.18 -18.90 -14.98
C ASP A 165 5.09 -17.71 -15.30
N HIS A 166 5.75 -17.79 -16.46
CA HIS A 166 6.71 -16.78 -16.91
C HIS A 166 6.04 -15.41 -17.13
N ASP A 167 4.78 -15.39 -17.60
CA ASP A 167 4.04 -14.16 -17.82
C ASP A 167 3.68 -13.49 -16.48
N GLY A 168 3.29 -14.27 -15.47
CA GLY A 168 3.07 -13.78 -14.11
C GLY A 168 4.34 -13.21 -13.47
N ILE A 169 5.49 -13.87 -13.64
CA ILE A 169 6.79 -13.32 -13.20
C ILE A 169 7.11 -11.99 -13.90
N ALA A 170 6.90 -11.92 -15.21
CA ALA A 170 7.14 -10.70 -15.99
C ALA A 170 6.23 -9.56 -15.52
N GLU A 171 4.95 -9.82 -15.27
CA GLU A 171 4.00 -8.83 -14.75
C GLU A 171 4.42 -8.32 -13.36
N LEU A 172 4.74 -9.22 -12.43
CA LEU A 172 5.18 -8.85 -11.08
C LEU A 172 6.46 -8.01 -11.09
N ALA A 173 7.43 -8.36 -11.95
CA ALA A 173 8.67 -7.59 -12.11
C ALA A 173 8.41 -6.20 -12.71
N GLU A 174 7.51 -6.10 -13.68
CA GLU A 174 7.14 -4.84 -14.32
C GLU A 174 6.43 -3.89 -13.33
N LEU A 175 5.56 -4.41 -12.47
CA LEU A 175 4.95 -3.63 -11.40
C LEU A 175 6.00 -3.07 -10.42
N LEU A 176 7.02 -3.86 -10.05
CA LEU A 176 8.13 -3.42 -9.20
C LEU A 176 8.96 -2.32 -9.85
N ARG A 177 9.28 -2.46 -11.15
CA ARG A 177 9.98 -1.43 -11.91
C ARG A 177 9.20 -0.11 -11.92
N ARG A 178 7.89 -0.16 -12.19
CA ARG A 178 7.04 1.03 -12.21
C ARG A 178 6.88 1.69 -10.84
N MET A 179 6.82 0.89 -9.76
CA MET A 179 6.84 1.41 -8.38
C MET A 179 8.14 2.18 -8.13
N TYR A 180 9.27 1.55 -8.42
CA TYR A 180 10.60 2.14 -8.26
C TYR A 180 10.76 3.46 -9.04
N GLU A 181 10.39 3.46 -10.33
CA GLU A 181 10.48 4.66 -11.18
C GLU A 181 9.56 5.78 -10.69
N SER A 182 8.36 5.43 -10.19
CA SER A 182 7.45 6.41 -9.60
C SER A 182 8.01 7.02 -8.32
N GLU A 183 8.61 6.20 -7.47
CA GLU A 183 9.18 6.63 -6.19
C GLU A 183 10.37 7.57 -6.38
N LEU A 184 11.21 7.30 -7.39
CA LEU A 184 12.35 8.15 -7.73
C LEU A 184 11.98 9.35 -8.61
N GLY A 185 10.69 9.58 -8.89
CA GLY A 185 10.23 10.69 -9.76
C GLY A 185 10.65 10.55 -11.23
N GLN A 186 11.00 9.34 -11.67
CA GLN A 186 11.39 9.02 -13.04
C GLN A 186 10.18 8.67 -13.92
N ALA A 187 9.07 8.24 -13.32
CA ALA A 187 7.83 7.95 -14.03
C ALA A 187 6.97 9.21 -14.24
N PRO A 188 6.18 9.29 -15.33
CA PRO A 188 5.23 10.38 -15.55
C PRO A 188 4.11 10.47 -14.49
N LEU A 189 3.78 9.33 -13.87
CA LEU A 189 2.68 9.21 -12.92
C LEU A 189 3.22 8.88 -11.53
N ALA A 190 3.29 9.90 -10.66
CA ALA A 190 3.76 9.74 -9.28
C ALA A 190 2.78 8.97 -8.39
N SER A 191 1.52 8.86 -8.80
CA SER A 191 0.51 8.08 -8.08
C SER A 191 0.78 6.58 -8.08
N LEU A 192 1.65 6.08 -8.96
CA LEU A 192 1.91 4.64 -9.10
C LEU A 192 2.60 4.06 -7.86
N ALA A 193 3.49 4.80 -7.20
CA ALA A 193 4.13 4.37 -5.95
C ALA A 193 3.08 4.09 -4.85
N LYS A 194 1.97 4.84 -4.83
CA LYS A 194 0.88 4.64 -3.85
C LYS A 194 -0.07 3.50 -4.22
N THR A 195 -0.38 3.31 -5.50
CA THR A 195 -1.43 2.36 -5.92
C THR A 195 -0.88 0.96 -6.23
N LEU A 196 0.28 0.87 -6.87
CA LEU A 196 0.83 -0.40 -7.34
C LEU A 196 1.18 -1.39 -6.23
N PRO A 197 1.52 -1.01 -4.97
CA PRO A 197 1.71 -1.99 -3.92
C PRO A 197 0.48 -2.87 -3.67
N ILE A 198 -0.71 -2.27 -3.73
CA ILE A 198 -1.99 -2.99 -3.55
C ILE A 198 -2.27 -3.88 -4.75
N VAL A 199 -1.99 -3.40 -5.96
CA VAL A 199 -2.14 -4.19 -7.20
C VAL A 199 -1.19 -5.38 -7.20
N TRP A 200 0.05 -5.20 -6.75
CA TRP A 200 1.06 -6.25 -6.64
C TRP A 200 0.63 -7.36 -5.68
N ILE A 201 0.10 -6.99 -4.50
CA ILE A 201 -0.51 -7.95 -3.55
C ILE A 201 -1.70 -8.67 -4.21
N GLY A 202 -2.52 -7.94 -4.98
CA GLY A 202 -3.62 -8.55 -5.75
C GLY A 202 -3.13 -9.61 -6.73
N ARG A 203 -2.02 -9.36 -7.45
CA ARG A 203 -1.41 -10.35 -8.36
C ARG A 203 -0.95 -11.60 -7.63
N LEU A 204 -0.35 -11.47 -6.43
CA LEU A 204 -0.02 -12.63 -5.60
C LEU A 204 -1.24 -13.48 -5.24
N ALA A 205 -2.39 -12.83 -5.07
CA ALA A 205 -3.67 -13.45 -4.77
C ALA A 205 -4.42 -13.97 -6.01
N GLY A 206 -3.77 -13.98 -7.19
CA GLY A 206 -4.34 -14.50 -8.44
C GLY A 206 -5.19 -13.50 -9.23
N ALA A 207 -5.14 -12.21 -8.89
CA ALA A 207 -5.92 -11.17 -9.56
C ALA A 207 -5.27 -10.70 -10.86
N GLY A 208 -5.18 -11.56 -11.88
CA GLY A 208 -4.50 -11.22 -13.15
C GLY A 208 -5.05 -9.98 -13.85
N SER A 209 -4.23 -9.35 -14.71
CA SER A 209 -4.64 -8.21 -15.52
C SER A 209 -5.88 -8.52 -16.37
N GLY A 210 -6.82 -7.57 -16.44
CA GLY A 210 -8.07 -7.71 -17.20
C GLY A 210 -9.13 -8.64 -16.57
N THR A 211 -8.85 -9.25 -15.42
CA THR A 211 -9.85 -10.03 -14.68
C THR A 211 -10.73 -9.11 -13.82
N ALA A 212 -11.95 -9.55 -13.49
CA ALA A 212 -12.83 -8.81 -12.56
C ALA A 212 -12.17 -8.64 -11.18
N LEU A 213 -11.41 -9.63 -10.72
CA LEU A 213 -10.66 -9.53 -9.47
C LEU A 213 -9.52 -8.50 -9.57
N GLY A 214 -8.82 -8.44 -10.71
CA GLY A 214 -7.81 -7.42 -11.00
C GLY A 214 -8.42 -6.01 -10.93
N ALA A 215 -9.56 -5.80 -11.59
CA ALA A 215 -10.28 -4.53 -11.56
C ALA A 215 -10.72 -4.11 -10.15
N MET A 216 -11.08 -5.08 -9.30
CA MET A 216 -11.36 -4.81 -7.88
C MET A 216 -10.12 -4.29 -7.14
N TYR A 217 -8.94 -4.91 -7.32
CA TYR A 217 -7.71 -4.43 -6.68
C TYR A 217 -7.28 -3.07 -7.21
N ASP A 218 -7.43 -2.80 -8.50
CA ASP A 218 -7.12 -1.49 -9.10
C ASP A 218 -8.04 -0.39 -8.52
N ALA A 219 -9.34 -0.66 -8.39
CA ALA A 219 -10.29 0.27 -7.79
C ALA A 219 -10.02 0.48 -6.29
N LEU A 220 -9.70 -0.59 -5.56
CA LEU A 220 -9.32 -0.54 -4.16
C LEU A 220 -8.03 0.27 -3.95
N ALA A 221 -7.04 0.09 -4.82
CA ALA A 221 -5.79 0.83 -4.79
C ALA A 221 -6.02 2.33 -4.98
N ASP A 222 -6.83 2.72 -5.97
CA ASP A 222 -7.22 4.12 -6.20
C ASP A 222 -7.96 4.71 -4.99
N PHE A 223 -8.92 3.96 -4.41
CA PHE A 223 -9.62 4.42 -3.22
C PHE A 223 -8.69 4.63 -2.03
N ILE A 224 -7.81 3.67 -1.72
CA ILE A 224 -6.90 3.76 -0.57
C ILE A 224 -5.91 4.90 -0.76
N ALA A 225 -5.33 5.08 -1.96
CA ALA A 225 -4.40 6.17 -2.24
C ALA A 225 -5.07 7.55 -2.08
N ARG A 226 -6.31 7.71 -2.56
CA ARG A 226 -7.07 8.95 -2.35
C ARG A 226 -7.45 9.17 -0.90
N TRP A 227 -7.82 8.10 -0.20
CA TRP A 227 -8.12 8.17 1.23
C TRP A 227 -6.90 8.64 2.04
N ASP A 228 -5.73 8.08 1.75
CA ASP A 228 -4.44 8.47 2.30
C ASP A 228 -4.13 9.96 2.01
N ASP A 229 -4.21 10.38 0.75
CA ASP A 229 -4.02 11.78 0.33
C ASP A 229 -4.99 12.76 1.02
N ALA A 230 -6.22 12.33 1.32
CA ALA A 230 -7.17 13.14 2.05
C ALA A 230 -6.78 13.32 3.52
N GLN A 231 -6.16 12.31 4.14
CA GLN A 231 -5.67 12.36 5.53
C GLN A 231 -4.40 13.19 5.65
N ASP A 232 -3.50 13.06 4.67
CA ASP A 232 -2.15 13.65 4.72
C ASP A 232 -2.04 14.99 4.01
N LEU A 233 -3.15 15.51 3.47
CA LEU A 233 -3.24 16.77 2.72
C LEU A 233 -2.40 17.92 3.31
N ALA A 234 -2.50 18.12 4.62
CA ALA A 234 -1.84 19.25 5.29
C ALA A 234 -0.34 19.05 5.50
N ASP A 235 0.12 17.80 5.58
CA ASP A 235 1.53 17.46 5.77
C ASP A 235 2.22 17.29 4.42
N ASP A 236 1.57 16.68 3.43
CA ASP A 236 2.02 16.61 2.04
C ASP A 236 2.23 18.01 1.44
N TRP A 237 1.30 18.93 1.70
CA TRP A 237 1.45 20.32 1.27
C TRP A 237 2.70 20.98 1.85
N ARG A 238 2.97 20.74 3.15
CA ARG A 238 4.15 21.31 3.83
C ARG A 238 5.45 20.68 3.35
N ARG A 239 5.43 19.37 3.07
CA ARG A 239 6.59 18.60 2.62
C ARG A 239 6.79 18.65 1.10
N GLY A 240 5.89 19.27 0.35
CA GLY A 240 5.97 19.36 -1.12
C GLY A 240 5.81 18.00 -1.81
N ARG A 241 5.10 17.06 -1.17
CA ARG A 241 4.90 15.70 -1.70
C ARG A 241 3.79 15.66 -2.72
N PHE A 242 3.82 14.64 -3.58
CA PHE A 242 2.68 14.35 -4.43
C PHE A 242 1.45 14.06 -3.57
N ASN A 243 0.33 14.67 -3.93
CA ASN A 243 -0.96 14.43 -3.33
C ASN A 243 -2.05 14.69 -4.38
N HIS A 244 -3.00 13.77 -4.52
CA HIS A 244 -4.07 13.82 -5.50
C HIS A 244 -4.84 15.15 -5.47
N TYR A 245 -5.11 15.68 -4.28
CA TYR A 245 -5.94 16.88 -4.11
C TYR A 245 -5.18 18.19 -4.24
N LEU A 246 -3.85 18.16 -4.07
CA LEU A 246 -2.96 19.32 -4.26
C LEU A 246 -2.49 19.47 -5.72
N SER A 247 -2.49 18.38 -6.48
CA SER A 247 -1.95 18.36 -7.84
C SER A 247 -2.91 19.05 -8.83
N PRO A 248 -2.40 19.88 -9.77
CA PRO A 248 -3.22 20.56 -10.77
C PRO A 248 -3.80 19.59 -11.80
N ARG A 249 -3.17 18.42 -11.97
CA ARG A 249 -3.63 17.31 -12.81
C ARG A 249 -3.59 16.01 -12.00
N PRO A 250 -4.61 15.15 -12.09
CA PRO A 250 -4.58 13.84 -11.43
C PRO A 250 -3.34 13.04 -11.85
N GLY A 251 -2.58 12.53 -10.88
CA GLY A 251 -1.46 11.61 -11.10
C GLY A 251 -0.12 12.24 -11.49
N TYR A 252 -0.04 13.54 -11.80
CA TYR A 252 1.21 14.19 -12.21
C TYR A 252 1.88 14.89 -11.04
N TRP A 253 3.18 14.66 -10.87
CA TRP A 253 4.00 15.45 -9.96
C TRP A 253 4.44 16.76 -10.62
N SER A 254 4.47 17.83 -9.83
CA SER A 254 5.02 19.13 -10.23
C SER A 254 6.12 19.51 -9.24
N PRO A 255 7.35 19.77 -9.70
CA PRO A 255 8.47 20.14 -8.84
C PRO A 255 8.28 21.47 -8.12
N VAL A 256 7.32 22.29 -8.54
CA VAL A 256 7.01 23.57 -7.90
C VAL A 256 6.17 23.31 -6.65
N PRO A 257 6.72 23.47 -5.43
CA PRO A 257 5.97 23.28 -4.20
C PRO A 257 4.82 24.28 -4.16
N GLY A 258 3.60 23.81 -3.92
CA GLY A 258 2.46 24.68 -3.76
C GLY A 258 2.15 25.51 -5.01
N THR A 259 1.74 24.84 -6.09
CA THR A 259 1.03 25.55 -7.15
C THR A 259 -0.05 26.41 -6.51
N PHE A 260 -0.18 27.67 -6.96
CA PHE A 260 -1.18 28.61 -6.45
C PHE A 260 -2.58 27.97 -6.36
N ALA A 261 -2.90 27.05 -7.28
CA ALA A 261 -4.10 26.21 -7.24
C ALA A 261 -4.22 25.32 -5.99
N GLY A 262 -3.15 24.64 -5.57
CA GLY A 262 -3.12 23.86 -4.32
C GLY A 262 -3.27 24.73 -3.07
N ALA A 263 -2.61 25.89 -3.04
CA ALA A 263 -2.75 26.87 -1.97
C ALA A 263 -4.18 27.47 -1.91
N CYS A 264 -4.78 27.78 -3.06
CA CYS A 264 -6.17 28.26 -3.17
C CYS A 264 -7.19 27.20 -2.71
N ARG A 265 -6.96 25.92 -3.04
CA ARG A 265 -7.79 24.81 -2.53
C ARG A 265 -7.66 24.66 -1.02
N TYR A 266 -6.45 24.77 -0.46
CA TYR A 266 -6.26 24.74 0.99
C TYR A 266 -6.91 25.96 1.68
N ALA A 267 -6.89 27.13 1.04
CA ALA A 267 -7.47 28.37 1.54
C ALA A 267 -9.02 28.39 1.54
N ALA A 268 -9.67 27.47 0.79
CA ALA A 268 -11.14 27.33 0.71
C ALA A 268 -11.64 26.01 1.35
N PRO A 269 -11.53 25.84 2.68
CA PRO A 269 -11.66 24.54 3.34
C PRO A 269 -13.04 23.88 3.21
N ALA A 270 -14.12 24.66 3.08
CA ALA A 270 -15.47 24.11 2.93
C ALA A 270 -15.71 23.51 1.53
N ALA A 271 -15.29 24.21 0.47
CA ALA A 271 -15.42 23.72 -0.90
C ALA A 271 -14.51 22.51 -1.15
N SER A 272 -13.28 22.55 -0.61
CA SER A 272 -12.33 21.44 -0.70
C SER A 272 -12.80 20.21 0.08
N ALA A 273 -13.36 20.37 1.28
CA ALA A 273 -13.94 19.26 2.04
C ALA A 273 -15.06 18.55 1.25
N ARG A 274 -15.96 19.32 0.61
CA ARG A 274 -17.04 18.76 -0.20
C ARG A 274 -16.50 18.00 -1.40
N HIS A 275 -15.57 18.59 -2.14
CA HIS A 275 -14.96 17.95 -3.31
C HIS A 275 -14.24 16.64 -2.95
N ILE A 276 -13.41 16.65 -1.89
CA ILE A 276 -12.71 15.47 -1.39
C ILE A 276 -13.71 14.38 -1.02
N ASN A 277 -14.77 14.74 -0.28
CA ASN A 277 -15.81 13.79 0.13
C ASN A 277 -16.55 13.17 -1.06
N GLU A 278 -17.00 13.98 -2.02
CA GLU A 278 -17.67 13.50 -3.24
C GLU A 278 -16.75 12.59 -4.08
N ASP A 279 -15.45 12.88 -4.10
CA ASP A 279 -14.48 12.09 -4.83
C ASP A 279 -14.19 10.74 -4.15
N LEU A 280 -13.98 10.74 -2.84
CA LEU A 280 -13.85 9.52 -2.03
C LEU A 280 -15.10 8.65 -2.11
N GLU A 281 -16.29 9.25 -2.14
CA GLU A 281 -17.56 8.54 -2.33
C GLU A 281 -17.59 7.81 -3.68
N ARG A 282 -17.23 8.50 -4.77
CA ARG A 282 -17.15 7.88 -6.10
C ARG A 282 -16.16 6.73 -6.14
N ALA A 283 -14.97 6.91 -5.55
CA ALA A 283 -13.93 5.88 -5.52
C ALA A 283 -14.36 4.66 -4.67
N LEU A 284 -15.05 4.89 -3.54
CA LEU A 284 -15.64 3.84 -2.72
C LEU A 284 -16.72 3.06 -3.46
N VAL A 285 -17.65 3.77 -4.14
CA VAL A 285 -18.71 3.14 -4.94
C VAL A 285 -18.11 2.30 -6.07
N ALA A 286 -17.10 2.82 -6.77
CA ALA A 286 -16.39 2.08 -7.82
C ALA A 286 -15.72 0.80 -7.27
N THR A 287 -15.08 0.90 -6.11
CA THR A 287 -14.47 -0.26 -5.42
C THR A 287 -15.50 -1.33 -5.07
N LEU A 288 -16.65 -0.92 -4.51
CA LEU A 288 -17.72 -1.84 -4.14
C LEU A 288 -18.39 -2.49 -5.36
N ALA A 289 -18.59 -1.74 -6.44
CA ALA A 289 -19.12 -2.25 -7.69
C ALA A 289 -18.16 -3.27 -8.33
N ALA A 290 -16.85 -3.00 -8.34
CA ALA A 290 -15.85 -3.94 -8.83
C ALA A 290 -15.79 -5.21 -7.96
N ALA A 291 -15.89 -5.06 -6.64
CA ALA A 291 -15.97 -6.20 -5.71
C ALA A 291 -17.23 -7.06 -5.94
N GLU A 292 -18.34 -6.45 -6.34
CA GLU A 292 -19.57 -7.18 -6.70
C GLU A 292 -19.39 -8.02 -7.96
N GLN A 293 -18.75 -7.47 -8.99
CA GLN A 293 -18.49 -8.17 -10.25
C GLN A 293 -17.63 -9.43 -10.08
N CYS A 294 -16.75 -9.47 -9.08
CA CYS A 294 -15.94 -10.66 -8.78
C CYS A 294 -16.45 -11.47 -7.58
N GLY A 295 -17.68 -11.23 -7.09
CA GLY A 295 -18.27 -11.99 -5.98
C GLY A 295 -17.57 -11.79 -4.62
N ARG A 296 -16.88 -10.66 -4.44
CA ARG A 296 -16.11 -10.30 -3.23
C ARG A 296 -16.74 -9.18 -2.40
N SER A 297 -17.97 -8.76 -2.69
CA SER A 297 -18.65 -7.66 -1.97
C SER A 297 -18.56 -7.77 -0.45
N ARG A 298 -18.80 -8.96 0.13
CA ARG A 298 -18.75 -9.15 1.58
C ARG A 298 -17.35 -8.93 2.15
N ALA A 299 -16.34 -9.50 1.52
CA ALA A 299 -14.94 -9.40 1.95
C ALA A 299 -14.43 -7.95 1.83
N ALA A 300 -14.68 -7.30 0.69
CA ALA A 300 -14.31 -5.91 0.45
C ALA A 300 -14.99 -4.96 1.46
N ARG A 301 -16.30 -5.12 1.73
CA ARG A 301 -17.02 -4.31 2.74
C ARG A 301 -16.46 -4.50 4.14
N SER A 302 -16.15 -5.74 4.54
CA SER A 302 -15.52 -6.02 5.84
C SER A 302 -14.16 -5.33 5.94
N PHE A 303 -13.31 -5.48 4.91
CA PHE A 303 -12.01 -4.82 4.85
C PHE A 303 -12.11 -3.29 4.95
N LEU A 304 -12.96 -2.67 4.13
CA LEU A 304 -13.17 -1.23 4.10
C LEU A 304 -13.77 -0.71 5.43
N SER A 305 -14.68 -1.48 6.04
CA SER A 305 -15.23 -1.16 7.36
C SER A 305 -14.15 -1.10 8.42
N ASP A 306 -13.25 -2.07 8.44
CA ASP A 306 -12.17 -2.09 9.43
C ASP A 306 -11.11 -1.02 9.15
N LEU A 307 -10.82 -0.75 7.87
CA LEU A 307 -9.86 0.27 7.45
C LEU A 307 -10.34 1.65 7.90
N LEU A 308 -11.61 1.96 7.62
CA LEU A 308 -12.25 3.23 7.98
C LEU A 308 -12.62 3.30 9.48
N GLY A 309 -12.78 2.14 10.12
CA GLY A 309 -13.07 2.01 11.55
C GLY A 309 -11.87 2.30 12.45
N LYS A 310 -10.70 1.76 12.11
CA LYS A 310 -9.45 1.90 12.89
C LYS A 310 -8.72 3.23 12.71
N ALA A 311 -9.13 4.06 11.75
CA ALA A 311 -8.60 5.41 11.57
C ALA A 311 -9.17 6.45 12.58
N ALA A 312 -9.70 6.01 13.73
CA ALA A 312 -10.31 6.87 14.76
C ALA A 312 -9.75 6.56 16.14
#